data_AF-A0A6A0GRY1-F1
#
_entry.id   AF-A0A6A0GRY1-F1
#
_cell.length_a   1.000
_cell.length_b   1.000
_cell.length_c   1.000
_cell.angle_alpha   90.00
_cell.angle_beta   90.00
_cell.angle_gamma   90.00
#
_symmetry.space_group_name_H-M   'P 1'
#
loop_
_entity.id
_entity.type
_entity.pdbx_description
1 polymer ?
#
loop_
_entity_poly.entity_id
_entity_poly.type
_entity_poly.pdbx_seq_one_letter_code
_entity_poly.pdbx_strand_id
1 'polypeptide(L)'
;MTCTTAPVNESHYTCLFCRNPAITSDDPPDTSFDMYYYDGLALQEDEIRLTIKLGSDEGCSSTTLVPPLEHCIRTKWPSATVDWHSTDPLL
;
A
#
# COMPACT_ATOMS: atom_id res chain seq x y z
N MET A 1 -6.65 -3.76 -35.56
CA MET A 1 -6.78 -4.19 -34.15
C MET A 1 -6.21 -5.60 -34.06
N THR A 2 -4.94 -5.74 -33.71
CA THR A 2 -4.30 -7.04 -33.54
C THR A 2 -4.25 -7.35 -32.05
N CYS A 3 -5.13 -8.27 -31.65
CA CYS A 3 -5.13 -8.88 -30.33
C CYS A 3 -3.92 -9.82 -30.25
N THR A 4 -3.11 -9.69 -29.20
CA THR A 4 -2.10 -10.67 -28.85
C THR A 4 -2.34 -11.04 -27.39
N THR A 5 -2.98 -12.19 -27.20
CA THR A 5 -3.24 -12.78 -25.88
C THR A 5 -2.04 -13.67 -25.52
N ALA A 6 -1.40 -13.40 -24.38
CA ALA A 6 -0.43 -14.30 -23.77
C ALA A 6 -1.12 -15.12 -22.66
N PRO A 7 -1.01 -16.47 -22.64
CA PRO A 7 -1.59 -17.34 -21.61
C PRO A 7 -0.50 -17.71 -20.56
N VAL A 8 -0.69 -17.85 -19.24
CA VAL A 8 -1.78 -17.81 -18.25
C VAL A 8 -1.12 -17.43 -16.91
N ASN A 9 -1.66 -16.49 -16.14
CA ASN A 9 -1.96 -16.66 -14.71
C ASN A 9 -2.90 -15.52 -14.30
N GLU A 10 -4.00 -15.86 -13.65
CA GLU A 10 -5.17 -15.04 -13.33
C GLU A 10 -4.85 -13.56 -12.99
N SER A 11 -5.51 -12.60 -13.66
CA SER A 11 -5.28 -11.17 -13.49
C SER A 11 -5.87 -10.68 -12.17
N HIS A 12 -5.10 -10.85 -11.10
CA HIS A 12 -5.46 -10.42 -9.76
C HIS A 12 -5.09 -8.98 -9.53
N TYR A 13 -6.07 -8.22 -9.06
CA TYR A 13 -5.92 -6.81 -8.79
C TYR A 13 -6.14 -6.56 -7.31
N THR A 14 -5.17 -5.91 -6.70
CA THR A 14 -5.22 -5.42 -5.34
C THR A 14 -5.42 -3.92 -5.40
N CYS A 15 -6.29 -3.39 -4.54
CA CYS A 15 -6.56 -1.96 -4.47
C CYS A 15 -6.08 -1.41 -3.13
N LEU A 16 -5.23 -0.39 -3.18
CA LEU A 16 -4.90 0.45 -2.04
C LEU A 16 -5.63 1.79 -2.19
N PHE A 17 -6.45 2.16 -1.21
CA PHE A 17 -7.22 3.40 -1.28
C PHE A 17 -7.31 4.09 0.08
N CYS A 18 -7.54 5.41 0.06
CA CYS A 18 -7.82 6.21 1.25
C CYS A 18 -9.27 6.73 1.15
N ARG A 19 -9.94 6.88 2.29
CA ARG A 19 -11.30 7.44 2.37
C ARG A 19 -11.32 8.96 2.19
N ASN A 20 -10.20 9.63 2.48
CA ASN A 20 -10.04 11.07 2.30
C ASN A 20 -9.25 11.38 1.01
N PRO A 21 -9.89 11.94 -0.04
CA PRO A 21 -9.20 12.21 -1.31
C PRO A 21 -8.13 13.31 -1.18
N ALA A 22 -8.24 14.22 -0.21
CA ALA A 22 -7.30 15.32 0.00
C ALA A 22 -5.88 14.85 0.35
N ILE A 23 -5.74 13.61 0.85
CA ILE A 23 -4.46 13.00 1.19
C ILE A 23 -3.61 12.69 -0.05
N THR A 24 -4.26 12.50 -1.20
CA THR A 24 -3.55 12.17 -2.44
C THR A 24 -3.03 13.39 -3.20
N SER A 25 -3.34 14.59 -2.73
CA SER A 25 -2.84 15.86 -3.25
C SER A 25 -1.34 16.05 -2.94
N ASP A 26 -0.67 16.94 -3.69
CA ASP A 26 0.75 17.25 -3.47
C ASP A 26 1.03 17.86 -2.10
N ASP A 27 0.05 18.56 -1.53
CA ASP A 27 0.08 19.14 -0.18
C ASP A 27 -1.05 18.52 0.67
N PRO A 28 -0.83 17.32 1.24
CA PRO A 28 -1.85 16.66 2.05
C PRO A 28 -2.06 17.43 3.36
N PRO A 29 -3.31 17.61 3.82
CA PRO A 29 -3.61 18.35 5.04
C PRO A 29 -3.09 17.66 6.31
N ASP A 30 -2.91 16.35 6.27
CA ASP A 30 -2.46 15.52 7.38
C ASP A 30 -1.17 14.80 7.02
N THR A 31 -0.21 14.81 7.96
CA THR A 31 1.04 14.06 7.84
C THR A 31 0.89 12.59 8.26
N SER A 32 -0.27 12.18 8.77
CA SER A 32 -0.57 10.79 9.10
C SER A 32 -2.00 10.44 8.72
N PHE A 33 -2.19 9.32 8.04
CA PHE A 33 -3.51 8.91 7.56
C PHE A 33 -3.61 7.40 7.36
N ASP A 34 -4.85 6.91 7.29
CA ASP A 34 -5.14 5.50 7.07
C ASP A 34 -5.39 5.20 5.59
N MET A 35 -4.82 4.08 5.13
CA MET A 35 -5.11 3.46 3.85
C MET A 35 -5.67 2.06 4.07
N TYR A 36 -6.49 1.62 3.13
CA TYR A 36 -7.16 0.33 3.16
C TYR A 36 -6.70 -0.50 1.98
N TYR A 37 -6.31 -1.73 2.28
CA TYR A 37 -5.90 -2.70 1.29
C TYR A 37 -7.01 -3.71 1.06
N TYR A 38 -7.33 -3.92 -0.21
CA TYR A 38 -8.32 -4.88 -0.66
C TYR A 38 -7.69 -5.81 -1.71
N ASP A 39 -7.79 -7.12 -1.48
CA ASP A 39 -7.40 -8.15 -2.44
C ASP A 39 -8.64 -8.91 -2.94
N GLY A 40 -8.88 -8.86 -4.25
CA GLY A 40 -10.04 -9.48 -4.90
C GLY A 40 -10.04 -11.01 -4.86
N LEU A 41 -8.91 -11.63 -4.49
CA LEU A 41 -8.74 -13.07 -4.41
C LEU A 41 -9.13 -13.71 -3.10
N ALA A 42 -8.86 -13.02 -1.99
CA ALA A 42 -8.57 -13.72 -0.75
C ALA A 42 -9.80 -14.12 0.08
N LEU A 43 -11.03 -13.94 -0.45
CA LEU A 43 -12.24 -13.96 0.38
C LEU A 43 -12.04 -13.14 1.66
N GLN A 44 -11.36 -12.00 1.54
CA GLN A 44 -10.85 -11.21 2.66
C GLN A 44 -11.93 -11.04 3.74
N GLU A 45 -11.75 -11.72 4.88
CA GLU A 45 -12.71 -11.73 5.97
C GLU A 45 -12.59 -10.46 6.83
N ASP A 46 -11.36 -9.94 6.95
CA ASP A 46 -11.02 -8.80 7.80
C ASP A 46 -10.44 -7.62 7.01
N GLU A 47 -10.76 -6.39 7.44
CA GLU A 47 -10.24 -5.16 6.85
C GLU A 47 -8.74 -5.02 7.14
N ILE A 48 -7.92 -4.90 6.08
CA ILE A 48 -6.50 -4.61 6.21
C ILE A 48 -6.33 -3.09 6.18
N ARG A 49 -6.09 -2.51 7.36
CA ARG A 49 -5.82 -1.08 7.53
C ARG A 49 -4.33 -0.85 7.73
N LEU A 50 -3.76 0.09 6.99
CA LEU A 50 -2.39 0.58 7.16
C LEU A 50 -2.42 2.04 7.61
N THR A 51 -1.65 2.41 8.63
CA THR A 51 -1.40 3.84 8.91
C THR A 51 -0.09 4.26 8.27
N ILE A 52 -0.16 5.30 7.46
CA ILE A 52 0.98 5.92 6.78
C ILE A 52 1.34 7.19 7.52
N LYS A 53 2.63 7.35 7.85
CA LYS A 53 3.17 8.57 8.44
C LYS A 53 4.21 9.19 7.51
N LEU A 54 3.95 10.41 7.06
CA LEU A 54 4.82 11.20 6.21
C LEU A 54 5.90 11.90 7.04
N GLY A 55 7.12 11.98 6.51
CA GLY A 55 8.21 12.75 7.13
C GLY A 55 8.78 12.14 8.41
N SER A 56 8.43 10.88 8.71
CA SER A 56 9.13 10.11 9.75
C SER A 56 10.39 9.52 9.12
N ASP A 57 11.54 10.13 9.39
CA ASP A 57 12.87 9.62 9.03
C ASP A 57 13.29 8.47 9.97
N GLU A 58 12.34 7.59 10.30
CA GLU A 58 12.62 6.35 11.03
C GLU A 58 13.17 5.39 9.97
N GLY A 59 14.44 5.61 9.64
CA GLY A 59 15.15 4.96 8.55
C GLY A 59 14.87 3.47 8.50
N CYS A 60 14.64 3.00 7.27
CA CYS A 60 14.57 1.59 6.90
C CYS A 60 15.65 0.81 7.68
N SER A 61 15.26 0.17 8.78
CA SER A 61 16.17 -0.66 9.55
C SER A 61 16.50 -1.84 8.63
N SER A 62 17.71 -1.79 8.07
CA SER A 62 18.23 -2.65 6.99
C SER A 62 18.19 -4.17 7.27
N THR A 63 17.64 -4.58 8.41
CA THR A 63 17.48 -5.95 8.87
C THR A 63 16.05 -6.48 8.74
N THR A 64 15.07 -5.63 8.43
CA THR A 64 13.65 -6.04 8.39
C THR A 64 13.22 -6.22 6.93
N LEU A 65 12.69 -7.39 6.57
CA LEU A 65 12.11 -7.62 5.25
C LEU A 65 10.97 -6.63 5.02
N VAL A 66 11.18 -5.67 4.12
CA VAL A 66 10.15 -4.69 3.74
C VAL A 66 9.27 -5.33 2.67
N PRO A 67 7.94 -5.44 2.87
CA PRO A 67 7.03 -5.98 1.89
C PRO A 67 7.01 -5.12 0.62
N PRO A 68 6.76 -5.70 -0.57
CA PRO A 68 6.73 -4.98 -1.83
C PRO A 68 5.71 -3.84 -1.86
N LEU A 69 4.60 -3.95 -1.11
CA LEU A 69 3.60 -2.90 -1.00
C LEU A 69 4.17 -1.60 -0.39
N GLU A 70 5.05 -1.69 0.60
CA GLU A 70 5.69 -0.52 1.19
C GLU A 70 6.60 0.19 0.19
N HIS A 71 7.29 -0.57 -0.67
CA HIS A 71 8.07 0.03 -1.76
C HIS A 71 7.18 0.80 -2.73
N CYS A 72 6.00 0.26 -3.09
CA CYS A 72 5.02 0.96 -3.92
C CYS A 72 4.55 2.28 -3.27
N ILE A 73 4.21 2.27 -1.97
CA ILE A 73 3.79 3.47 -1.22
C ILE A 73 4.91 4.53 -1.24
N ARG A 74 6.16 4.10 -1.03
CA ARG A 74 7.33 5.01 -1.01
C ARG A 74 7.64 5.65 -2.37
N THR A 75 7.11 5.14 -3.49
CA THR A 75 7.24 5.83 -4.78
C THR A 75 6.48 7.15 -4.82
N LYS A 76 5.36 7.25 -4.07
CA LYS A 76 4.60 8.49 -3.92
C LYS A 76 5.08 9.31 -2.72
N TRP A 77 5.44 8.64 -1.62
CA TRP A 77 5.87 9.30 -0.39
C TRP A 77 7.23 8.73 0.08
N PRO A 78 8.36 9.29 -0.38
CA PRO A 78 9.69 8.70 -0.18
C PRO A 78 10.08 8.44 1.28
N SER A 79 9.64 9.32 2.19
CA SER A 79 9.90 9.26 3.64
C SER A 79 8.69 8.75 4.44
N ALA A 80 7.84 7.93 3.81
CA ALA A 80 6.69 7.33 4.49
C ALA A 80 7.07 6.09 5.30
N THR A 81 6.59 6.05 6.54
CA THR A 81 6.59 4.85 7.38
C THR A 81 5.20 4.22 7.35
N VAL A 82 5.14 2.89 7.33
CA VAL A 82 3.90 2.12 7.23
C VAL A 82 3.74 1.26 8.48
N ASP A 83 2.57 1.37 9.12
CA ASP A 83 2.17 0.54 10.26
C ASP A 83 1.03 -0.38 9.85
N TRP A 84 1.20 -1.68 10.05
CA TRP A 84 0.26 -2.73 9.64
C TRP A 84 -0.76 -3.11 10.73
N HIS A 85 -0.81 -2.41 11.88
CA HIS A 85 -1.79 -2.61 12.97
C HIS A 85 -1.93 -4.05 13.49
N SER A 86 -0.85 -4.83 13.50
CA SER A 86 -0.82 -6.25 13.88
C SER A 86 -1.31 -7.23 12.80
N THR A 87 -1.59 -6.77 11.59
CA THR A 87 -1.76 -7.64 10.42
C THR A 87 -0.39 -8.07 9.91
N ASP A 88 -0.22 -9.35 9.60
CA ASP A 88 1.01 -9.84 8.98
C ASP A 88 1.22 -9.15 7.62
N PRO A 89 2.41 -8.58 7.37
CA PRO A 89 2.71 -7.96 6.08
C PRO A 89 2.55 -8.95 4.94
N LEU A 90 1.85 -8.52 3.89
CA LEU A 90 1.66 -9.34 2.69
C LEU A 90 3.00 -9.47 1.94
N LEU A 91 3.49 -10.70 1.80
CA LEU A 91 4.74 -11.06 1.12
C LEU A 91 4.53 -11.23 -0.39
#